data_AF-A0A3M1PBT3-F1
#
_entry.id   AF-A0A3M1PBT3-F1
#
_cell.length_a   1.000
_cell.length_b   1.000
_cell.length_c   1.000
_cell.angle_alpha   90.00
_cell.angle_beta   90.00
_cell.angle_gamma   90.00
#
_symmetry.space_group_name_H-M   'P 1'
#
loop_
_entity.id
_entity.type
_entity.pdbx_description
1 polymer ?
#
loop_
_entity_poly.entity_id
_entity_poly.type
_entity_poly.pdbx_seq_one_letter_code
_entity_poly.pdbx_strand_id
1 'polypeptide(L)'
;MSKRVSRVQQENVGHGEDTRAAQSACNSPADLLYSVMRSAVARPLSERVHFSWILSARKDLLFYIGSALAGWLYVGIIYYAIRTLDDPLHQPLGMLKLGGIHVPLTLEVLVVLSWALILDAPHVWATLGRTLFDPDEWRVRGREIRFSFIWFLVGPAAILLPYLVGDVTARFGLPLPEATLALGGIFFFVFFRLWAYYHVVRQHWGFFTLYKRKADERGALTYQVDRWFFNLSLYMPLVLFLTSTFYEETPGFPPLGMRTPIVGGVSLGAVLHPLAWTAFLGVILFYLGFQLKLWRDGQVLNGSKLLYMALIVPLHFVAFSHPILAVFVVPLVTVGHNIQYHCIVYSFAQNKYRPKTAAAYRWVKLLFKNFAVYALVGLLFTFAFYRGPWIDWLKAATGLKLDVVLLNSIGMMAGIRDPAKLALGERIFAAFLLGWAMQHYYLDSKIWRVSKDKDVQRNLNV
;
A
#
# COMPACT_ATOMS: atom_id res chain seq x y z
N MET A 1 -10.24 -3.64 -61.71
CA MET A 1 -9.32 -3.01 -62.68
C MET A 1 -7.87 -3.34 -62.29
N SER A 2 -7.17 -4.06 -63.19
CA SER A 2 -5.70 -4.22 -63.41
C SER A 2 -4.74 -4.28 -62.20
N LYS A 3 -4.11 -5.40 -61.81
CA LYS A 3 -2.98 -6.18 -62.41
C LYS A 3 -1.71 -5.39 -62.79
N ARG A 4 -0.59 -5.75 -62.13
CA ARG A 4 0.84 -5.89 -62.56
C ARG A 4 1.62 -6.29 -61.28
N VAL A 5 2.31 -7.41 -61.09
CA VAL A 5 3.14 -8.33 -61.89
C VAL A 5 4.26 -7.63 -62.66
N SER A 6 5.48 -7.72 -62.11
CA SER A 6 6.70 -8.01 -62.89
C SER A 6 7.73 -8.69 -62.00
N ARG A 7 8.17 -9.84 -62.49
CA ARG A 7 9.16 -10.81 -62.01
C ARG A 7 10.46 -10.53 -62.76
N VAL A 8 11.63 -10.61 -62.12
CA VAL A 8 12.90 -10.94 -62.81
C VAL A 8 13.72 -11.88 -61.92
N GLN A 9 14.07 -13.01 -62.52
CA GLN A 9 14.97 -14.08 -62.07
C GLN A 9 16.43 -13.76 -62.39
N GLN A 10 17.36 -14.31 -61.59
CA GLN A 10 18.60 -15.01 -62.00
C GLN A 10 19.21 -15.61 -60.73
N GLU A 11 19.04 -16.91 -60.46
CA GLU A 11 19.92 -18.02 -60.85
C GLU A 11 21.40 -17.82 -60.49
N ASN A 12 21.87 -18.56 -59.47
CA ASN A 12 23.08 -19.34 -59.63
C ASN A 12 23.13 -20.55 -58.68
N VAL A 13 23.60 -21.65 -59.26
CA VAL A 13 23.63 -23.05 -58.82
C VAL A 13 24.94 -23.34 -58.07
N GLY A 14 24.94 -24.29 -57.12
CA GLY A 14 26.19 -24.94 -56.70
C GLY A 14 26.19 -25.70 -55.37
N HIS A 15 25.90 -27.01 -55.46
CA HIS A 15 26.41 -28.16 -54.70
C HIS A 15 26.62 -28.15 -53.17
N GLY A 16 26.05 -29.19 -52.54
CA GLY A 16 26.45 -29.68 -51.22
C GLY A 16 25.48 -30.72 -50.65
N GLU A 17 25.46 -31.92 -51.25
CA GLU A 17 24.92 -33.13 -50.61
C GLU A 17 25.84 -33.59 -49.44
N ASP A 18 25.32 -34.52 -48.64
CA ASP A 18 25.98 -35.29 -47.57
C ASP A 18 26.18 -34.64 -46.19
N THR A 19 25.26 -34.95 -45.27
CA THR A 19 25.53 -35.80 -44.09
C THR A 19 24.29 -35.89 -43.18
N ARG A 20 23.34 -36.74 -43.57
CA ARG A 20 22.37 -37.35 -42.64
C ARG A 20 22.80 -38.80 -42.41
N ALA A 21 23.75 -39.01 -41.51
CA ALA A 21 23.98 -40.32 -40.87
C ALA A 21 24.89 -40.14 -39.65
N ALA A 22 24.59 -40.91 -38.61
CA ALA A 22 25.38 -41.11 -37.39
C ALA A 22 25.30 -40.01 -36.31
N GLN A 23 24.23 -40.07 -35.49
CA GLN A 23 24.34 -39.99 -34.03
C GLN A 23 23.06 -40.56 -33.39
N SER A 24 22.83 -41.86 -33.60
CA SER A 24 22.03 -42.67 -32.69
C SER A 24 23.01 -43.27 -31.68
N ALA A 25 23.33 -42.51 -30.63
CA ALA A 25 23.97 -43.07 -29.46
C ALA A 25 22.86 -43.71 -28.60
N CYS A 26 22.84 -45.04 -28.58
CA CYS A 26 22.13 -45.80 -27.56
C CYS A 26 22.66 -45.36 -26.19
N ASN A 27 21.89 -44.55 -25.46
CA ASN A 27 22.10 -44.37 -24.03
C ASN A 27 21.85 -45.74 -23.39
N SER A 28 22.87 -46.34 -22.78
CA SER A 28 22.66 -47.62 -22.08
C SER A 28 21.65 -47.42 -20.94
N PRO A 29 20.90 -48.45 -20.53
CA PRO A 29 20.03 -48.37 -19.35
C PRO A 29 20.80 -47.91 -18.11
N ALA A 30 22.09 -48.22 -18.03
CA ALA A 30 22.99 -47.76 -16.98
C ALA A 30 23.26 -46.24 -17.04
N ASP A 31 23.42 -45.65 -18.23
CA ASP A 31 23.58 -44.19 -18.39
C ASP A 31 22.29 -43.43 -18.07
N LEU A 32 21.14 -44.02 -18.39
CA LEU A 32 19.84 -43.48 -18.03
C LEU A 32 19.66 -43.51 -16.49
N LEU A 33 19.96 -44.64 -15.86
CA LEU A 33 19.99 -44.81 -14.40
C LEU A 33 21.00 -43.87 -13.74
N TYR A 34 22.19 -43.68 -14.32
CA TYR A 34 23.22 -42.79 -13.79
C TYR A 34 22.80 -41.31 -13.91
N SER A 35 22.10 -40.92 -14.98
CA SER A 35 21.53 -39.57 -15.13
C SER A 35 20.35 -39.32 -14.18
N VAL A 36 19.49 -40.33 -13.97
CA VAL A 36 18.37 -40.28 -13.02
C VAL A 36 18.88 -40.27 -11.58
N MET A 37 19.90 -41.07 -11.26
CA MET A 37 20.57 -41.06 -9.95
C MET A 37 21.35 -39.76 -9.71
N ARG A 38 21.98 -39.15 -10.73
CA ARG A 38 22.53 -37.79 -10.62
C ARG A 38 21.46 -36.72 -10.42
N SER A 39 20.27 -36.88 -11.02
CA SER A 39 19.14 -35.98 -10.76
C SER A 39 18.53 -36.16 -9.36
N ALA A 40 18.76 -37.31 -8.73
CA ALA A 40 18.38 -37.63 -7.36
C ALA A 40 19.42 -37.20 -6.31
N VAL A 41 20.60 -36.73 -6.73
CA VAL A 41 21.52 -36.03 -5.83
C VAL A 41 20.87 -34.71 -5.47
N ALA A 42 20.57 -34.53 -4.17
CA ALA A 42 19.99 -33.32 -3.64
C ALA A 42 20.75 -32.11 -4.17
N ARG A 43 20.08 -31.31 -5.01
CA ARG A 43 20.59 -29.99 -5.41
C ARG A 43 21.10 -29.27 -4.17
N PRO A 44 22.31 -28.67 -4.19
CA PRO A 44 22.85 -27.94 -3.05
C PRO A 44 21.81 -26.94 -2.54
N LEU A 45 21.79 -26.66 -1.22
CA LEU A 45 20.77 -25.80 -0.59
C LEU A 45 20.61 -24.44 -1.29
N SER A 46 21.69 -23.92 -1.88
CA SER A 46 21.72 -22.68 -2.69
C SER A 46 20.93 -22.76 -4.00
N GLU A 47 20.66 -23.95 -4.54
CA GLU A 47 19.85 -24.17 -5.74
C GLU A 47 18.35 -24.40 -5.43
N ARG A 48 17.97 -24.58 -4.16
CA ARG A 48 16.57 -24.82 -3.75
C ARG A 48 15.79 -23.55 -3.41
N VAL A 49 16.49 -22.43 -3.19
CA VAL A 49 15.88 -21.12 -2.96
C VAL A 49 16.47 -20.14 -3.97
N HIS A 50 15.62 -19.59 -4.82
CA HIS A 50 16.02 -18.61 -5.83
C HIS A 50 15.50 -17.22 -5.47
N PHE A 51 16.38 -16.23 -5.49
CA PHE A 51 16.03 -14.83 -5.23
C PHE A 51 15.89 -14.06 -6.55
N SER A 52 14.65 -13.77 -6.92
CA SER A 52 14.34 -12.95 -8.09
C SER A 52 14.05 -11.52 -7.64
N TRP A 53 14.80 -10.56 -8.16
CA TRP A 53 14.71 -9.16 -7.75
C TRP A 53 13.88 -8.34 -8.73
N ILE A 54 13.07 -7.40 -8.23
CA ILE A 54 12.31 -6.44 -9.05
C ILE A 54 13.27 -5.53 -9.79
N LEU A 55 14.24 -4.93 -9.08
CA LEU A 55 15.27 -4.08 -9.63
C LEU A 55 16.66 -4.70 -9.51
N SER A 56 17.12 -4.95 -8.28
CA SER A 56 18.42 -5.58 -7.98
C SER A 56 18.47 -5.96 -6.50
N ALA A 57 19.31 -6.93 -6.12
CA ALA A 57 19.43 -7.37 -4.72
C ALA A 57 19.57 -6.21 -3.72
N ARG A 58 20.48 -5.26 -4.00
CA ARG A 58 20.69 -4.08 -3.14
C ARG A 58 19.46 -3.18 -3.04
N LYS A 59 18.80 -2.88 -4.17
CA LYS A 59 17.65 -1.97 -4.19
C LYS A 59 16.42 -2.63 -3.58
N ASP A 60 16.21 -3.91 -3.84
CA ASP A 60 15.11 -4.67 -3.30
C ASP A 60 15.25 -4.85 -1.80
N LEU A 61 16.42 -5.26 -1.32
CA LEU A 61 16.68 -5.37 0.12
C LEU A 61 16.57 -4.03 0.84
N LEU A 62 16.97 -2.91 0.22
CA LEU A 62 16.91 -1.59 0.88
C LEU A 62 15.51 -0.95 0.82
N PHE A 63 14.86 -0.96 -0.34
CA PHE A 63 13.67 -0.14 -0.58
C PHE A 63 12.37 -0.94 -0.72
N TYR A 64 12.43 -2.22 -1.10
CA TYR A 64 11.22 -3.03 -1.26
C TYR A 64 10.97 -3.91 -0.05
N ILE A 65 11.94 -4.72 0.34
CA ILE A 65 11.83 -5.67 1.45
C ILE A 65 12.21 -4.99 2.76
N GLY A 66 13.40 -4.40 2.84
CA GLY A 66 13.92 -3.79 4.07
C GLY A 66 13.22 -2.49 4.47
N SER A 67 12.43 -1.88 3.59
CA SER A 67 11.59 -0.74 3.97
C SER A 67 10.55 -1.10 5.04
N ALA A 68 10.16 -2.38 5.16
CA ALA A 68 9.32 -2.86 6.26
C ALA A 68 10.01 -2.68 7.64
N LEU A 69 11.34 -2.59 7.70
CA LEU A 69 12.07 -2.31 8.93
C LEU A 69 11.78 -0.91 9.48
N ALA A 70 11.35 0.05 8.64
CA ALA A 70 10.89 1.35 9.13
C ALA A 70 9.60 1.21 9.96
N GLY A 71 8.71 0.30 9.58
CA GLY A 71 7.52 -0.04 10.38
C GLY A 71 7.91 -0.68 11.70
N TRP A 72 8.86 -1.63 11.68
CA TRP A 72 9.41 -2.23 12.90
C TRP A 72 10.15 -1.24 13.80
N LEU A 73 10.80 -0.22 13.24
CA LEU A 73 11.39 0.87 14.01
C LEU A 73 10.31 1.65 14.76
N TYR A 74 9.20 1.99 14.10
CA TYR A 74 8.05 2.61 14.76
C TYR A 74 7.43 1.69 15.83
N VAL A 75 7.31 0.38 15.59
CA VAL A 75 6.91 -0.58 16.63
C VAL A 75 7.84 -0.48 17.83
N GLY A 76 9.16 -0.47 17.62
CA GLY A 76 10.15 -0.35 18.68
C GLY A 76 10.03 0.94 19.48
N ILE A 77 9.84 2.08 18.81
CA ILE A 77 9.63 3.39 19.45
C ILE A 77 8.35 3.39 20.30
N ILE A 78 7.24 2.90 19.75
CA ILE A 78 5.95 2.83 20.45
C ILE A 78 6.05 1.88 21.64
N TYR A 79 6.64 0.70 21.45
CA TYR A 79 6.81 -0.27 22.53
C TYR A 79 7.70 0.28 23.64
N TYR A 80 8.78 0.99 23.31
CA TYR A 80 9.62 1.66 24.30
C TYR A 80 8.83 2.71 25.08
N ALA A 81 8.01 3.54 24.42
CA ALA A 81 7.14 4.50 25.08
C ALA A 81 6.13 3.82 26.03
N ILE A 82 5.46 2.75 25.58
CA ILE A 82 4.54 1.97 26.41
C ILE A 82 5.22 1.44 27.68
N ARG A 83 6.51 1.09 27.59
CA ARG A 83 7.27 0.52 28.72
C ARG A 83 7.87 1.56 29.66
N THR A 84 7.97 2.81 29.26
CA THR A 84 8.75 3.84 29.99
C THR A 84 7.92 5.03 30.44
N LEU A 85 6.75 5.26 29.84
CA LEU A 85 5.88 6.39 30.13
C LEU A 85 4.57 5.90 30.76
N ASP A 86 4.03 6.67 31.69
CA ASP A 86 2.72 6.41 32.28
C ASP A 86 1.59 6.72 31.29
N ASP A 87 1.79 7.76 30.48
CA ASP A 87 0.87 8.15 29.40
C ASP A 87 1.64 8.33 28.08
N PRO A 88 1.90 7.24 27.34
CA PRO A 88 2.72 7.26 26.13
C PRO A 88 2.09 8.04 24.96
N LEU A 89 0.80 8.37 25.00
CA LEU A 89 0.15 9.16 23.94
C LEU A 89 0.41 10.65 24.10
N HIS A 90 0.62 11.13 25.33
CA HIS A 90 0.75 12.56 25.61
C HIS A 90 2.13 12.95 26.15
N GLN A 91 2.83 12.04 26.83
CA GLN A 91 4.14 12.31 27.39
C GLN A 91 5.24 12.18 26.32
N PRO A 92 6.24 13.09 26.31
CA PRO A 92 7.37 12.99 25.40
C PRO A 92 8.41 11.97 25.90
N LEU A 93 9.05 11.25 24.96
CA LEU A 93 10.23 10.42 25.26
C LEU A 93 11.48 11.25 25.58
N GLY A 94 11.47 12.53 25.19
CA GLY A 94 12.57 13.45 25.41
C GLY A 94 12.26 14.82 24.81
N MET A 95 13.17 15.77 25.03
CA MET A 95 13.06 17.13 24.51
C MET A 95 14.24 17.42 23.59
N LEU A 96 13.96 17.78 22.33
CA LEU A 96 14.98 18.22 21.40
C LEU A 96 15.08 19.75 21.43
N LYS A 97 16.27 20.28 21.72
CA LYS A 97 16.55 21.72 21.72
C LYS A 97 17.27 22.09 20.43
N LEU A 98 16.62 22.87 19.56
CA LEU A 98 17.20 23.36 18.31
C LEU A 98 17.02 24.87 18.21
N GLY A 99 18.12 25.63 18.29
CA GLY A 99 18.09 27.09 18.09
C GLY A 99 17.10 27.84 19.00
N GLY A 100 16.92 27.40 20.25
CA GLY A 100 15.95 27.97 21.21
C GLY A 100 14.54 27.37 21.14
N ILE A 101 14.23 26.59 20.11
CA ILE A 101 12.96 25.85 19.98
C ILE A 101 13.07 24.55 20.77
N HIS A 102 12.06 24.30 21.61
CA HIS A 102 11.90 23.08 22.38
C HIS A 102 10.86 22.20 21.72
N VAL A 103 11.31 21.11 21.09
CA VAL A 103 10.43 20.15 20.41
C VAL A 103 10.24 18.91 21.29
N PRO A 104 9.03 18.66 21.82
CA PRO A 104 8.76 17.44 22.57
C PRO A 104 8.72 16.24 21.62
N LEU A 105 9.51 15.20 21.92
CA LEU A 105 9.59 13.97 21.14
C LEU A 105 8.47 13.01 21.56
N THR A 106 7.21 13.40 21.34
CA THR A 106 6.04 12.55 21.55
C THR A 106 5.90 11.50 20.44
N LEU A 107 5.06 10.48 20.65
CA LEU A 107 4.74 9.51 19.60
C LEU A 107 4.07 10.18 18.38
N GLU A 108 3.25 11.22 18.58
CA GLU A 108 2.68 12.00 17.48
C GLU A 108 3.78 12.63 16.61
N VAL A 109 4.82 13.21 17.21
CA VAL A 109 5.94 13.80 16.45
C VAL A 109 6.79 12.73 15.78
N LEU A 110 7.19 11.72 16.55
CA LEU A 110 8.15 10.69 16.11
C LEU A 110 7.56 9.73 15.08
N VAL A 111 6.27 9.40 15.18
CA VAL A 111 5.61 8.42 14.31
C VAL A 111 4.73 9.12 13.30
N VAL A 112 3.79 9.97 13.72
CA VAL A 112 2.78 10.53 12.80
C VAL A 112 3.36 11.64 11.94
N LEU A 113 3.98 12.66 12.53
CA LEU A 113 4.48 13.80 11.74
C LEU A 113 5.67 13.42 10.87
N SER A 114 6.59 12.58 11.38
CA SER A 114 7.72 12.10 10.58
C SER A 114 7.23 11.30 9.36
N TRP A 115 6.26 10.41 9.54
CA TRP A 115 5.66 9.65 8.45
C TRP A 115 4.86 10.54 7.48
N ALA A 116 3.93 11.33 8.00
CA ALA A 116 2.98 12.09 7.20
C ALA A 116 3.69 13.11 6.30
N LEU A 117 4.68 13.82 6.86
CA LEU A 117 5.35 14.91 6.15
C LEU A 117 6.43 14.40 5.19
N ILE A 118 7.22 13.41 5.62
CA ILE A 118 8.42 12.97 4.88
C ILE A 118 8.06 11.92 3.82
N LEU A 119 7.03 11.10 4.07
CA LEU A 119 6.75 9.93 3.25
C LEU A 119 5.33 9.92 2.68
N ASP A 120 4.29 10.09 3.50
CA ASP A 120 2.91 9.90 3.03
C ASP A 120 2.41 11.00 2.09
N ALA A 121 2.61 12.25 2.45
CA ALA A 121 2.23 13.35 1.57
C ALA A 121 3.05 13.38 0.26
N PRO A 122 4.38 13.17 0.28
CA PRO A 122 5.15 12.97 -0.95
C PRO A 122 4.71 11.73 -1.74
N HIS A 123 4.21 10.68 -1.08
CA HIS A 123 3.69 9.48 -1.72
C HIS A 123 2.42 9.77 -2.54
N VAL A 124 1.48 10.54 -1.98
CA VAL A 124 0.33 11.06 -2.73
C VAL A 124 0.81 11.91 -3.91
N TRP A 125 1.76 12.82 -3.68
CA TRP A 125 2.39 13.61 -4.75
C TRP A 125 2.99 12.74 -5.86
N ALA A 126 3.64 11.63 -5.53
CA ALA A 126 4.25 10.75 -6.52
C ALA A 126 3.22 10.21 -7.53
N THR A 127 1.99 9.96 -7.08
CA THR A 127 0.87 9.56 -7.93
C THR A 127 0.44 10.69 -8.85
N LEU A 128 0.27 11.90 -8.31
CA LEU A 128 -0.10 13.08 -9.08
C LEU A 128 0.98 13.42 -10.12
N GLY A 129 2.25 13.38 -9.72
CA GLY A 129 3.44 13.58 -10.55
C GLY A 129 3.47 12.62 -11.74
N ARG A 130 3.12 11.34 -11.52
CA ARG A 130 3.06 10.32 -12.57
C ARG A 130 1.84 10.44 -13.48
N THR A 131 0.74 11.05 -13.01
CA THR A 131 -0.54 11.06 -13.72
C THR A 131 -0.88 12.42 -14.28
N LEU A 132 -1.18 13.40 -13.43
CA LEU A 132 -1.71 14.71 -13.82
C LEU A 132 -0.75 15.50 -14.72
N PHE A 133 0.55 15.29 -14.58
CA PHE A 133 1.57 15.97 -15.38
C PHE A 133 1.99 15.19 -16.63
N ASP A 134 1.58 13.92 -16.78
CA ASP A 134 1.97 13.08 -17.91
C ASP A 134 0.96 13.20 -19.07
N PRO A 135 1.35 13.77 -20.24
CA PRO A 135 0.46 13.87 -21.39
C PRO A 135 0.01 12.51 -21.94
N ASP A 136 0.82 11.45 -21.79
CA ASP A 136 0.43 10.11 -22.24
C ASP A 136 -0.68 9.53 -21.35
N GLU A 137 -0.67 9.82 -20.04
CA GLU A 137 -1.72 9.39 -19.13
C GLU A 137 -3.06 10.07 -19.43
N TRP A 138 -3.05 11.35 -19.79
CA TRP A 138 -4.28 12.04 -20.22
C TRP A 138 -4.86 11.48 -21.51
N ARG A 139 -4.02 11.01 -22.43
CA ARG A 139 -4.46 10.37 -23.68
C ARG A 139 -5.06 8.99 -23.44
N VAL A 140 -4.44 8.18 -22.57
CA VAL A 140 -4.86 6.79 -22.33
C VAL A 140 -5.95 6.68 -21.25
N ARG A 141 -5.91 7.54 -20.23
CA ARG A 141 -6.72 7.45 -18.99
C ARG A 141 -7.42 8.76 -18.63
N GLY A 142 -7.61 9.68 -19.59
CA GLY A 142 -8.21 11.00 -19.32
C GLY A 142 -9.61 10.95 -18.71
N ARG A 143 -10.37 9.85 -18.90
CA ARG A 143 -11.66 9.66 -18.22
C ARG A 143 -11.47 9.34 -16.73
N GLU A 144 -10.58 8.40 -16.42
CA GLU A 144 -10.27 8.00 -15.05
C GLU A 144 -9.66 9.16 -14.27
N ILE A 145 -8.78 9.96 -14.90
CA ILE A 145 -8.21 11.16 -14.28
C ILE A 145 -9.31 12.18 -13.94
N ARG A 146 -10.23 12.49 -14.87
CA ARG A 146 -11.35 13.41 -14.58
C ARG A 146 -12.27 12.87 -13.49
N PHE A 147 -12.62 11.59 -13.57
CA PHE A 147 -13.47 10.94 -12.56
C PHE A 147 -12.83 10.94 -11.17
N SER A 148 -11.49 10.91 -11.10
CA SER A 148 -10.77 10.88 -9.82
C SER A 148 -11.02 12.11 -8.94
N PHE A 149 -11.43 13.25 -9.51
CA PHE A 149 -11.76 14.46 -8.74
C PHE A 149 -13.10 14.36 -7.98
N ILE A 150 -13.98 13.42 -8.33
CA ILE A 150 -15.23 13.20 -7.58
C ILE A 150 -14.95 12.77 -6.14
N TRP A 151 -13.80 12.12 -5.88
CA TRP A 151 -13.44 11.63 -4.56
C TRP A 151 -13.29 12.74 -3.50
N PHE A 152 -13.05 13.98 -3.91
CA PHE A 152 -13.06 15.15 -3.01
C PHE A 152 -14.44 15.49 -2.46
N LEU A 153 -15.50 15.10 -3.17
CA LEU A 153 -16.88 15.44 -2.80
C LEU A 153 -17.56 14.33 -2.00
N VAL A 154 -17.06 13.09 -2.07
CA VAL A 154 -17.68 11.94 -1.40
C VAL A 154 -17.78 12.14 0.11
N GLY A 155 -16.70 12.59 0.75
CA GLY A 155 -16.67 12.82 2.19
C GLY A 155 -17.59 13.97 2.64
N PRO A 156 -17.44 15.19 2.08
CA PRO A 156 -18.37 16.29 2.33
C PRO A 156 -19.84 15.92 2.11
N ALA A 157 -20.16 15.24 1.01
CA ALA A 157 -21.51 14.81 0.71
C ALA A 157 -22.04 13.80 1.75
N ALA A 158 -21.23 12.80 2.12
CA ALA A 158 -21.62 11.81 3.13
C ALA A 158 -21.90 12.46 4.50
N ILE A 159 -21.12 13.46 4.89
CA ILE A 159 -21.31 14.19 6.15
C ILE A 159 -22.54 15.11 6.09
N LEU A 160 -22.74 15.84 4.99
CA LEU A 160 -23.80 16.84 4.88
C LEU A 160 -25.19 16.24 4.64
N LEU A 161 -25.27 15.10 3.96
CA LEU A 161 -26.55 14.51 3.55
C LEU A 161 -27.53 14.28 4.72
N PRO A 162 -27.13 13.71 5.88
CA PRO A 162 -28.03 13.58 7.04
C PRO A 162 -28.55 14.92 7.56
N TYR A 163 -27.75 15.99 7.51
CA TYR A 163 -28.18 17.33 7.94
C TYR A 163 -29.17 17.94 6.95
N LEU A 164 -28.95 17.78 5.65
CA LEU A 164 -29.88 18.24 4.62
C LEU A 164 -31.22 17.50 4.72
N VAL A 165 -31.20 16.18 4.89
CA VAL A 165 -32.41 15.39 5.11
C VAL A 165 -33.09 15.82 6.41
N GLY A 166 -32.34 16.01 7.50
CA GLY A 166 -32.88 16.45 8.78
C GLY A 166 -33.56 17.81 8.73
N ASP A 167 -33.00 18.78 7.99
CA ASP A 167 -33.64 20.09 7.77
C ASP A 167 -34.96 19.93 7.00
N VAL A 168 -34.95 19.14 5.93
CA VAL A 168 -36.16 18.88 5.12
C VAL A 168 -37.23 18.19 5.94
N THR A 169 -36.91 17.11 6.67
CA THR A 169 -37.90 16.36 7.45
C THR A 169 -38.43 17.16 8.64
N ALA A 170 -37.61 18.03 9.25
CA ALA A 170 -38.06 18.95 10.30
C ALA A 170 -39.15 19.90 9.79
N ARG A 171 -39.08 20.37 8.53
CA ARG A 171 -40.14 21.20 7.91
C ARG A 171 -41.48 20.46 7.76
N PHE A 172 -41.46 19.13 7.79
CA PHE A 172 -42.66 18.28 7.78
C PHE A 172 -43.05 17.76 9.17
N GLY A 173 -42.45 18.30 10.25
CA GLY A 173 -42.75 17.90 11.62
C GLY A 173 -42.10 16.57 12.07
N LEU A 174 -41.11 16.08 11.32
CA LEU A 174 -40.38 14.83 11.60
C LEU A 174 -38.87 15.12 11.82
N PRO A 175 -38.47 15.78 12.92
CA PRO A 175 -37.06 16.07 13.17
C PRO A 175 -36.27 14.77 13.38
N LEU A 176 -35.09 14.69 12.75
CA LEU A 176 -34.19 13.56 12.97
C LEU A 176 -33.49 13.68 14.33
N PRO A 177 -33.26 12.57 15.05
CA PRO A 177 -32.42 12.57 16.24
C PRO A 177 -31.00 13.06 15.93
N GLU A 178 -30.37 13.77 16.87
CA GLU A 178 -29.01 14.28 16.71
C GLU A 178 -27.99 13.18 16.39
N ALA A 179 -28.15 12.00 17.02
CA ALA A 179 -27.33 10.82 16.74
C ALA A 179 -27.38 10.40 15.26
N THR A 180 -28.52 10.56 14.59
CA THR A 180 -28.71 10.25 13.17
C THR A 180 -27.92 11.23 12.28
N LEU A 181 -27.80 12.50 12.69
CA LEU A 181 -27.04 13.51 11.95
C LEU A 181 -25.53 13.19 11.93
N ALA A 182 -25.02 12.59 13.01
CA ALA A 182 -23.61 12.21 13.12
C ALA A 182 -23.23 10.97 12.27
N LEU A 183 -24.21 10.15 11.86
CA LEU A 183 -23.95 8.89 11.15
C LEU A 183 -23.18 9.07 9.84
N GLY A 184 -23.45 10.16 9.10
CA GLY A 184 -22.76 10.44 7.84
C GLY A 184 -21.24 10.53 8.00
N GLY A 185 -20.78 11.22 9.04
CA GLY A 185 -19.36 11.30 9.38
C GLY A 185 -18.80 9.96 9.85
N ILE A 186 -19.51 9.26 10.74
CA ILE A 186 -19.06 7.95 11.24
C ILE A 186 -18.87 6.97 10.09
N PHE A 187 -19.87 6.83 9.21
CA PHE A 187 -19.79 5.93 8.06
C PHE A 187 -18.67 6.33 7.10
N PHE A 188 -18.51 7.62 6.82
CA PHE A 188 -17.45 8.08 5.94
C PHE A 188 -16.06 7.76 6.51
N PHE A 189 -15.80 8.07 7.79
CA PHE A 189 -14.47 7.84 8.37
C PHE A 189 -14.17 6.35 8.55
N VAL A 190 -15.16 5.52 8.89
CA VAL A 190 -15.01 4.06 8.90
C VAL A 190 -14.72 3.54 7.50
N PHE A 191 -15.50 3.96 6.49
CA PHE A 191 -15.26 3.61 5.10
C PHE A 191 -13.86 4.01 4.63
N PHE A 192 -13.45 5.25 4.91
CA PHE A 192 -12.14 5.77 4.54
C PHE A 192 -11.02 4.92 5.14
N ARG A 193 -11.07 4.61 6.44
CA ARG A 193 -10.06 3.78 7.11
C ARG A 193 -9.98 2.36 6.54
N LEU A 194 -11.13 1.74 6.28
CA LEU A 194 -11.19 0.42 5.65
C LEU A 194 -10.66 0.45 4.22
N TRP A 195 -10.98 1.49 3.46
CA TRP A 195 -10.50 1.62 2.09
C TRP A 195 -8.99 1.92 2.02
N ALA A 196 -8.48 2.75 2.93
CA ALA A 196 -7.05 2.99 3.09
C ALA A 196 -6.31 1.68 3.40
N TYR A 197 -6.81 0.89 4.35
CA TYR A 197 -6.21 -0.41 4.66
C TYR A 197 -6.27 -1.38 3.48
N TYR A 198 -7.43 -1.47 2.81
CA TYR A 198 -7.57 -2.25 1.59
C TYR A 198 -6.54 -1.84 0.52
N HIS A 199 -6.37 -0.54 0.30
CA HIS A 199 -5.42 0.00 -0.68
C HIS A 199 -3.99 -0.47 -0.41
N VAL A 200 -3.54 -0.38 0.85
CA VAL A 200 -2.22 -0.85 1.29
C VAL A 200 -2.03 -2.34 1.03
N VAL A 201 -3.01 -3.16 1.43
CA VAL A 201 -2.97 -4.62 1.16
C VAL A 201 -2.89 -4.90 -0.34
N ARG A 202 -3.61 -4.13 -1.18
CA ARG A 202 -3.57 -4.29 -2.64
C ARG A 202 -2.22 -3.87 -3.25
N GLN A 203 -1.55 -2.86 -2.74
CA GLN A 203 -0.20 -2.48 -3.20
C GLN A 203 0.85 -3.50 -2.76
N HIS A 204 0.81 -3.96 -1.51
CA HIS A 204 1.68 -5.06 -1.07
C HIS A 204 1.46 -6.31 -1.91
N TRP A 205 0.21 -6.64 -2.27
CA TRP A 205 -0.09 -7.73 -3.21
C TRP A 205 0.53 -7.46 -4.59
N GLY A 206 0.49 -6.21 -5.07
CA GLY A 206 1.16 -5.79 -6.29
C GLY A 206 2.66 -6.13 -6.28
N PHE A 207 3.40 -5.68 -5.26
CA PHE A 207 4.83 -5.99 -5.10
C PHE A 207 5.09 -7.49 -4.96
N PHE A 208 4.27 -8.19 -4.17
CA PHE A 208 4.35 -9.64 -4.03
C PHE A 208 4.20 -10.37 -5.38
N THR A 209 3.24 -9.96 -6.21
CA THR A 209 3.07 -10.54 -7.54
C THR A 209 4.17 -10.18 -8.53
N LEU A 210 4.84 -9.03 -8.37
CA LEU A 210 6.04 -8.70 -9.15
C LEU A 210 7.18 -9.68 -8.86
N TYR A 211 7.39 -10.06 -7.59
CA TYR A 211 8.37 -11.09 -7.23
C TYR A 211 8.05 -12.45 -7.84
N LYS A 212 6.78 -12.85 -7.85
CA LYS A 212 6.34 -14.09 -8.53
C LYS A 212 6.61 -14.03 -10.03
N ARG A 213 6.28 -12.90 -10.66
CA ARG A 213 6.47 -12.71 -12.10
C ARG A 213 7.95 -12.75 -12.50
N LYS A 214 8.82 -12.08 -11.73
CA LYS A 214 10.29 -12.12 -11.93
C LYS A 214 10.88 -13.53 -11.76
N ALA A 215 10.28 -14.35 -10.91
CA ALA A 215 10.67 -15.74 -10.70
C ALA A 215 10.01 -16.73 -11.68
N ASP A 216 9.25 -16.25 -12.66
CA ASP A 216 8.43 -17.05 -13.57
C ASP A 216 7.50 -18.07 -12.86
N GLU A 217 6.98 -17.70 -11.70
CA GLU A 217 6.18 -18.59 -10.85
C GLU A 217 4.71 -18.65 -11.33
N ARG A 218 4.42 -19.56 -12.27
CA ARG A 218 3.11 -19.66 -12.96
C ARG A 218 2.16 -20.74 -12.44
N GLY A 219 2.56 -21.53 -11.45
CA GLY A 219 1.75 -22.64 -10.93
C GLY A 219 0.39 -22.18 -10.38
N ALA A 220 -0.72 -22.73 -10.90
CA ALA A 220 -2.07 -22.31 -10.55
C ALA A 220 -2.41 -22.54 -9.07
N LEU A 221 -2.02 -23.70 -8.51
CA LEU A 221 -2.24 -24.01 -7.10
C LEU A 221 -1.43 -23.06 -6.20
N THR A 222 -0.14 -22.89 -6.46
CA THR A 222 0.74 -21.98 -5.70
C THR A 222 0.24 -20.55 -5.77
N TYR A 223 -0.26 -20.09 -6.92
CA TYR A 223 -0.89 -18.78 -7.05
C TYR A 223 -2.12 -18.63 -6.16
N GLN A 224 -3.01 -19.62 -6.13
CA GLN A 224 -4.22 -19.57 -5.29
C GLN A 224 -3.88 -19.61 -3.80
N VAL A 225 -2.98 -20.51 -3.39
CA VAL A 225 -2.54 -20.62 -1.99
C VAL A 225 -1.89 -19.32 -1.54
N ASP A 226 -0.95 -18.77 -2.32
CA ASP A 226 -0.32 -17.49 -2.02
C ASP A 226 -1.34 -16.35 -1.94
N ARG A 227 -2.33 -16.32 -2.83
CA ARG A 227 -3.38 -15.29 -2.82
C ARG A 227 -4.20 -15.34 -1.55
N TRP A 228 -4.68 -16.52 -1.16
CA TRP A 228 -5.48 -16.66 0.04
C TRP A 228 -4.67 -16.42 1.30
N PHE A 229 -3.47 -17.01 1.40
CA PHE A 229 -2.56 -16.77 2.51
C PHE A 229 -2.27 -15.28 2.69
N PHE A 230 -1.90 -14.58 1.61
CA PHE A 230 -1.57 -13.17 1.67
C PHE A 230 -2.75 -12.32 2.12
N ASN A 231 -3.94 -12.51 1.54
CA ASN A 231 -5.09 -11.69 1.92
C ASN A 231 -5.55 -12.02 3.35
N LEU A 232 -5.65 -13.30 3.72
CA LEU A 232 -6.09 -13.70 5.05
C LEU A 232 -5.11 -13.26 6.13
N SER A 233 -3.80 -13.41 5.91
CA SER A 233 -2.78 -13.03 6.89
C SER A 233 -2.71 -11.52 7.13
N LEU A 234 -3.09 -10.69 6.15
CA LEU A 234 -3.14 -9.23 6.32
C LEU A 234 -4.51 -8.75 6.82
N TYR A 235 -5.64 -9.35 6.42
CA TYR A 235 -6.96 -8.90 6.89
C TYR A 235 -7.37 -9.48 8.26
N MET A 236 -6.92 -10.67 8.63
CA MET A 236 -7.29 -11.28 9.91
C MET A 236 -6.81 -10.48 11.14
N PRO A 237 -5.61 -9.88 11.17
CA PRO A 237 -5.22 -8.98 12.26
C PRO A 237 -6.23 -7.84 12.52
N LEU A 238 -6.80 -7.26 11.46
CA LEU A 238 -7.86 -6.27 11.60
C LEU A 238 -9.12 -6.88 12.24
N VAL A 239 -9.55 -8.07 11.79
CA VAL A 239 -10.72 -8.76 12.39
C VAL A 239 -10.47 -9.13 13.85
N LEU A 240 -9.26 -9.59 14.18
CA LEU A 240 -8.83 -9.87 15.55
C LEU A 240 -8.92 -8.62 16.42
N PHE A 241 -8.46 -7.48 15.91
CA PHE A 241 -8.58 -6.20 16.57
C PHE A 241 -10.04 -5.77 16.76
N LEU A 242 -10.86 -5.75 15.70
CA LEU A 242 -12.26 -5.33 15.77
C LEU A 242 -13.11 -6.19 16.72
N THR A 243 -12.71 -7.44 16.93
CA THR A 243 -13.39 -8.38 17.83
C THR A 243 -12.74 -8.46 19.20
N SER A 244 -11.62 -7.79 19.48
CA SER A 244 -10.93 -7.86 20.77
C SER A 244 -11.70 -7.12 21.88
N THR A 245 -11.31 -7.35 23.14
CA THR A 245 -11.84 -6.55 24.28
C THR A 245 -11.28 -5.13 24.27
N PHE A 246 -10.02 -4.99 23.88
CA PHE A 246 -9.31 -3.71 23.93
C PHE A 246 -9.67 -2.75 22.80
N TYR A 247 -10.44 -3.19 21.79
CA TYR A 247 -10.98 -2.31 20.75
C TYR A 247 -11.76 -1.13 21.34
N GLU A 248 -12.63 -1.40 22.31
CA GLU A 248 -13.48 -0.39 22.95
C GLU A 248 -12.66 0.60 23.80
N GLU A 249 -11.48 0.17 24.26
CA GLU A 249 -10.52 0.98 25.01
C GLU A 249 -9.56 1.75 24.09
N THR A 250 -9.57 1.47 22.78
CA THR A 250 -8.63 2.07 21.84
C THR A 250 -9.06 3.49 21.46
N PRO A 251 -8.26 4.52 21.78
CA PRO A 251 -8.62 5.91 21.49
C PRO A 251 -8.82 6.16 19.99
N GLY A 252 -9.81 6.98 19.64
CA GLY A 252 -10.04 7.41 18.25
C GLY A 252 -10.76 6.40 17.37
N PHE A 253 -11.24 5.28 17.93
CA PHE A 253 -12.12 4.32 17.24
C PHE A 253 -13.55 4.40 17.80
N PRO A 254 -14.58 4.49 16.93
CA PRO A 254 -15.96 4.50 17.40
C PRO A 254 -16.35 3.12 17.95
N PRO A 255 -17.19 3.05 19.00
CA PRO A 255 -17.66 1.77 19.52
C PRO A 255 -18.51 1.07 18.46
N LEU A 256 -18.15 -0.18 18.13
CA LEU A 256 -18.90 -1.02 17.20
C LEU A 256 -19.96 -1.89 17.88
N GLY A 257 -19.98 -1.91 19.22
CA GLY A 257 -20.87 -2.76 20.01
C GLY A 257 -20.57 -4.26 19.89
N MET A 258 -19.39 -4.64 19.36
CA MET A 258 -19.03 -6.05 19.16
C MET A 258 -18.92 -6.81 20.50
N ARG A 259 -18.56 -6.13 21.60
CA ARG A 259 -18.48 -6.74 22.93
C ARG A 259 -19.72 -6.50 23.79
N THR A 260 -20.71 -5.78 23.28
CA THR A 260 -22.02 -5.63 23.94
C THR A 260 -22.76 -6.99 23.92
N PRO A 261 -23.21 -7.51 25.08
CA PRO A 261 -23.97 -8.75 25.14
C PRO A 261 -25.29 -8.66 24.36
N ILE A 262 -25.62 -9.70 23.61
CA ILE A 262 -26.88 -9.75 22.82
C ILE A 262 -27.89 -10.68 23.50
N VAL A 263 -27.52 -11.96 23.70
CA VAL A 263 -28.36 -12.98 24.35
C VAL A 263 -27.51 -13.79 25.32
N GLY A 264 -28.04 -14.05 26.52
CA GLY A 264 -27.40 -14.93 27.50
C GLY A 264 -26.03 -14.45 28.00
N GLY A 265 -25.75 -13.14 27.93
CA GLY A 265 -24.44 -12.57 28.30
C GLY A 265 -23.34 -12.74 27.25
N VAL A 266 -23.62 -13.41 26.13
CA VAL A 266 -22.64 -13.62 25.05
C VAL A 266 -22.70 -12.47 24.05
N SER A 267 -21.54 -11.90 23.74
CA SER A 267 -21.37 -10.89 22.69
C SER A 267 -20.79 -11.51 21.41
N LEU A 268 -21.03 -10.86 20.27
CA LEU A 268 -20.52 -11.33 18.98
C LEU A 268 -18.98 -11.41 18.97
N GLY A 269 -18.31 -10.43 19.57
CA GLY A 269 -16.86 -10.39 19.73
C GLY A 269 -16.32 -11.50 20.62
N ALA A 270 -17.05 -11.93 21.65
CA ALA A 270 -16.64 -13.05 22.50
C ALA A 270 -16.57 -14.38 21.72
N VAL A 271 -17.41 -14.57 20.71
CA VAL A 271 -17.40 -15.75 19.84
C VAL A 271 -16.42 -15.59 18.69
N LEU A 272 -16.45 -14.45 17.99
CA LEU A 272 -15.65 -14.24 16.79
C LEU A 272 -14.16 -14.11 17.08
N HIS A 273 -13.76 -13.56 18.23
CA HIS A 273 -12.35 -13.35 18.55
C HIS A 273 -11.53 -14.66 18.63
N PRO A 274 -11.92 -15.67 19.42
CA PRO A 274 -11.20 -16.95 19.43
C PRO A 274 -11.25 -17.65 18.07
N LEU A 275 -12.38 -17.59 17.34
CA LEU A 275 -12.48 -18.16 16.00
C LEU A 275 -11.52 -17.51 15.00
N ALA A 276 -11.40 -16.18 15.02
CA ALA A 276 -10.47 -15.44 14.19
C ALA A 276 -9.01 -15.79 14.54
N TRP A 277 -8.70 -16.02 15.81
CA TRP A 277 -7.36 -16.47 16.24
C TRP A 277 -7.02 -17.87 15.73
N THR A 278 -7.94 -18.82 15.91
CA THR A 278 -7.79 -20.18 15.40
C THR A 278 -7.64 -20.18 13.88
N ALA A 279 -8.45 -19.40 13.18
CA ALA A 279 -8.37 -19.26 11.73
C ALA A 279 -7.03 -18.64 11.29
N PHE A 280 -6.57 -17.58 11.95
CA PHE A 280 -5.29 -16.94 11.66
C PHE A 280 -4.13 -17.91 11.85
N LEU A 281 -4.06 -18.60 13.00
CA LEU A 281 -3.02 -19.60 13.26
C LEU A 281 -3.08 -20.74 12.23
N GLY A 282 -4.29 -21.21 11.90
CA GLY A 282 -4.50 -22.23 10.86
C GLY A 282 -3.95 -21.79 9.49
N VAL A 283 -4.18 -20.53 9.10
CA VAL A 283 -3.64 -19.95 7.85
C VAL A 283 -2.11 -19.91 7.86
N ILE A 284 -1.48 -19.51 8.97
CA ILE A 284 -0.03 -19.50 9.11
C ILE A 284 0.55 -20.92 9.03
N LEU A 285 0.04 -21.85 9.83
CA LEU A 285 0.52 -23.22 9.86
C LEU A 285 0.32 -23.94 8.53
N PHE A 286 -0.84 -23.73 7.88
CA PHE A 286 -1.11 -24.28 6.55
C PHE A 286 -0.08 -23.80 5.53
N TYR A 287 0.22 -22.49 5.50
CA TYR A 287 1.17 -21.96 4.54
C TYR A 287 2.61 -22.42 4.81
N LEU A 288 3.03 -22.50 6.07
CA LEU A 288 4.32 -23.08 6.45
C LEU A 288 4.43 -24.54 6.01
N GLY A 289 3.39 -25.34 6.27
CA GLY A 289 3.31 -26.73 5.82
C GLY A 289 3.34 -26.85 4.28
N PHE A 290 2.66 -25.94 3.58
CA PHE A 290 2.67 -25.88 2.11
C PHE A 290 4.06 -25.54 1.56
N GLN A 291 4.76 -24.55 2.11
CA GLN A 291 6.14 -24.23 1.70
C GLN A 291 7.11 -25.37 2.02
N LEU A 292 6.95 -26.02 3.17
CA LEU A 292 7.75 -27.19 3.54
C LEU A 292 7.51 -28.35 2.58
N LYS A 293 6.26 -28.59 2.18
CA LYS A 293 5.92 -29.60 1.16
C LYS A 293 6.63 -29.29 -0.15
N LEU A 294 6.50 -28.07 -0.67
CA LEU A 294 7.19 -27.67 -1.91
C LEU A 294 8.70 -27.90 -1.84
N TRP A 295 9.32 -27.56 -0.71
CA TRP A 295 10.74 -27.79 -0.48
C TRP A 295 11.11 -29.28 -0.46
N ARG A 296 10.30 -30.11 0.21
CA ARG A 296 10.48 -31.58 0.26
C ARG A 296 10.30 -32.22 -1.12
N ASP A 297 9.36 -31.71 -1.91
CA ASP A 297 9.09 -32.13 -3.29
C ASP A 297 10.18 -31.66 -4.29
N GLY A 298 11.23 -30.97 -3.80
CA GLY A 298 12.34 -30.50 -4.62
C GLY A 298 12.02 -29.27 -5.49
N GLN A 299 10.90 -28.60 -5.24
CA GLN A 299 10.53 -27.36 -5.94
C GLN A 299 11.45 -26.21 -5.51
N VAL A 300 11.78 -25.33 -6.46
CA VAL A 300 12.54 -24.12 -6.17
C VAL A 300 11.63 -23.09 -5.51
N LEU A 301 12.00 -22.65 -4.30
CA LEU A 301 11.26 -21.63 -3.57
C LEU A 301 11.68 -20.22 -3.99
N ASN A 302 10.72 -19.30 -4.06
CA ASN A 302 10.99 -17.89 -4.32
C ASN A 302 11.39 -17.17 -3.04
N GLY A 303 12.70 -17.03 -2.81
CA GLY A 303 13.26 -16.44 -1.60
C GLY A 303 12.85 -14.98 -1.38
N SER A 304 12.82 -14.16 -2.45
CA SER A 304 12.45 -12.74 -2.35
C SER A 304 11.00 -12.56 -1.93
N LYS A 305 10.10 -13.38 -2.49
CA LYS A 305 8.68 -13.43 -2.11
C LYS A 305 8.49 -13.84 -0.64
N LEU A 306 9.18 -14.88 -0.20
CA LEU A 306 9.06 -15.39 1.17
C LEU A 306 9.65 -14.40 2.19
N LEU A 307 10.79 -13.80 1.89
CA LEU A 307 11.41 -12.78 2.73
C LEU A 307 10.52 -11.53 2.87
N TYR A 308 9.90 -11.10 1.76
CA TYR A 308 8.92 -10.02 1.80
C TYR A 308 7.76 -10.33 2.76
N MET A 309 7.18 -11.53 2.66
CA MET A 309 6.09 -11.93 3.54
C MET A 309 6.50 -12.09 5.00
N ALA A 310 7.69 -12.62 5.25
CA ALA A 310 8.23 -12.79 6.59
C ALA A 310 8.35 -11.46 7.35
N LEU A 311 8.50 -10.33 6.64
CA LEU A 311 8.54 -9.00 7.25
C LEU A 311 7.15 -8.36 7.36
N ILE A 312 6.32 -8.41 6.31
CA ILE A 312 5.04 -7.68 6.32
C ILE A 312 3.97 -8.37 7.16
N VAL A 313 3.90 -9.71 7.15
CA VAL A 313 2.82 -10.46 7.82
C VAL A 313 2.89 -10.24 9.34
N PRO A 314 4.04 -10.43 10.01
CA PRO A 314 4.12 -10.20 11.45
C PRO A 314 4.00 -8.72 11.80
N LEU A 315 4.44 -7.79 10.92
CA LEU A 315 4.27 -6.35 11.14
C LEU A 315 2.79 -5.97 11.23
N HIS A 316 1.95 -6.45 10.31
CA HIS A 316 0.51 -6.18 10.34
C HIS A 316 -0.16 -6.82 11.56
N PHE A 317 0.25 -8.04 11.91
CA PHE A 317 -0.23 -8.69 13.13
C PHE A 317 0.09 -7.86 14.39
N VAL A 318 1.34 -7.42 14.55
CA VAL A 318 1.78 -6.60 15.69
C VAL A 318 1.11 -5.22 15.69
N ALA A 319 0.93 -4.59 14.54
CA ALA A 319 0.28 -3.28 14.45
C ALA A 319 -1.15 -3.29 15.02
N PHE A 320 -1.82 -4.44 15.01
CA PHE A 320 -3.16 -4.63 15.55
C PHE A 320 -3.20 -5.35 16.92
N SER A 321 -2.06 -5.65 17.54
CA SER A 321 -2.00 -6.49 18.75
C SER A 321 -2.13 -5.72 20.07
N HIS A 322 -2.20 -4.39 20.06
CA HIS A 322 -2.24 -3.55 21.26
C HIS A 322 -2.98 -2.23 20.98
N PRO A 323 -3.77 -1.66 21.92
CA PRO A 323 -4.49 -0.39 21.72
C PRO A 323 -3.61 0.73 21.16
N ILE A 324 -2.48 1.01 21.82
CA ILE A 324 -1.58 2.08 21.40
C ILE A 324 -0.95 1.80 20.03
N LEU A 325 -0.61 0.55 19.70
CA LEU A 325 -0.11 0.22 18.35
C LEU A 325 -1.21 0.42 17.30
N ALA A 326 -2.45 0.01 17.61
CA ALA A 326 -3.59 0.15 16.72
C ALA A 326 -3.94 1.62 16.45
N VAL A 327 -3.75 2.51 17.42
CA VAL A 327 -3.83 3.96 17.21
C VAL A 327 -2.89 4.39 16.09
N PHE A 328 -1.65 3.91 16.07
CA PHE A 328 -0.66 4.25 15.04
C PHE A 328 -0.60 3.25 13.88
N VAL A 329 -1.67 2.48 13.64
CA VAL A 329 -1.64 1.41 12.63
C VAL A 329 -1.30 1.92 11.23
N VAL A 330 -1.82 3.10 10.86
CA VAL A 330 -1.62 3.69 9.53
C VAL A 330 -0.13 3.94 9.27
N PRO A 331 0.59 4.77 10.05
CA PRO A 331 2.03 4.96 9.83
C PRO A 331 2.84 3.66 9.94
N LEU A 332 2.46 2.74 10.84
CA LEU A 332 3.14 1.45 11.02
C LEU A 332 3.15 0.60 9.75
N VAL A 333 1.99 0.42 9.11
CA VAL A 333 1.87 -0.46 7.94
C VAL A 333 2.19 0.26 6.63
N THR A 334 2.08 1.59 6.59
CA THR A 334 2.28 2.36 5.34
C THR A 334 3.69 2.90 5.17
N VAL A 335 4.49 3.10 6.22
CA VAL A 335 5.84 3.69 6.07
C VAL A 335 6.72 2.91 5.08
N GLY A 336 6.74 1.58 5.17
CA GLY A 336 7.49 0.73 4.24
C GLY A 336 6.91 0.72 2.84
N HIS A 337 5.57 0.75 2.75
CA HIS A 337 4.83 0.87 1.50
C HIS A 337 5.11 2.20 0.78
N ASN A 338 5.15 3.32 1.50
CA ASN A 338 5.42 4.65 0.94
C ASN A 338 6.83 4.68 0.32
N ILE A 339 7.82 4.09 1.00
CA ILE A 339 9.19 3.93 0.47
C ILE A 339 9.19 3.04 -0.79
N GLN A 340 8.50 1.89 -0.76
CA GLN A 340 8.34 1.00 -1.92
C GLN A 340 7.78 1.77 -3.12
N TYR A 341 6.76 2.58 -2.87
CA TYR A 341 6.08 3.35 -3.90
C TYR A 341 6.95 4.45 -4.51
N HIS A 342 7.66 5.21 -3.68
CA HIS A 342 8.62 6.19 -4.17
C HIS A 342 9.67 5.53 -5.08
N CYS A 343 10.15 4.34 -4.69
CA CYS A 343 11.12 3.58 -5.48
C CYS A 343 10.54 3.14 -6.84
N ILE A 344 9.33 2.58 -6.86
CA ILE A 344 8.72 2.09 -8.11
C ILE A 344 8.31 3.24 -9.04
N VAL A 345 7.73 4.33 -8.51
CA VAL A 345 7.37 5.52 -9.31
C VAL A 345 8.62 6.12 -9.93
N TYR A 346 9.66 6.36 -9.12
CA TYR A 346 10.89 6.96 -9.61
C TYR A 346 11.57 6.07 -10.66
N SER A 347 11.68 4.76 -10.40
CA SER A 347 12.32 3.81 -11.34
C SER A 347 11.53 3.70 -12.65
N PHE A 348 10.20 3.61 -12.57
CA PHE A 348 9.33 3.64 -13.75
C PHE A 348 9.52 4.94 -14.55
N ALA A 349 9.52 6.08 -13.88
CA ALA A 349 9.64 7.39 -14.51
C ALA A 349 11.01 7.59 -15.19
N GLN A 350 12.09 7.11 -14.56
CA GLN A 350 13.42 7.09 -15.18
C GLN A 350 13.41 6.34 -16.52
N ASN A 351 12.80 5.16 -16.54
CA ASN A 351 12.75 4.32 -17.74
C ASN A 351 11.83 4.92 -18.83
N LYS A 352 10.69 5.50 -18.43
CA LYS A 352 9.70 6.07 -19.36
C LYS A 352 10.15 7.39 -19.98
N TYR A 353 10.64 8.34 -19.17
CA TYR A 353 10.80 9.74 -19.60
C TYR A 353 12.21 10.11 -20.05
N ARG A 354 13.24 9.41 -19.58
CA ARG A 354 14.63 9.67 -20.01
C ARG A 354 14.83 9.57 -21.54
N PRO A 355 14.25 8.59 -22.26
CA PRO A 355 14.40 8.53 -23.72
C PRO A 355 13.50 9.53 -24.49
N LYS A 356 12.56 10.22 -23.83
CA LYS A 356 11.61 11.12 -24.51
C LYS A 356 12.25 12.48 -24.76
N THR A 357 12.16 13.00 -25.99
CA THR A 357 12.72 14.30 -26.38
C THR A 357 11.66 15.40 -26.59
N ALA A 358 10.39 15.01 -26.77
CA ALA A 358 9.33 15.96 -27.07
C ALA A 358 9.10 16.98 -25.93
N ALA A 359 8.83 18.24 -26.31
CA ALA A 359 8.63 19.36 -25.38
C ALA A 359 7.48 19.13 -24.38
N ALA A 360 6.46 18.35 -24.75
CA ALA A 360 5.34 18.00 -23.89
C ALA A 360 5.76 17.28 -22.59
N TYR A 361 6.92 16.62 -22.54
CA TYR A 361 7.42 15.95 -21.35
C TYR A 361 8.38 16.79 -20.52
N ARG A 362 8.60 18.09 -20.84
CA ARG A 362 9.61 18.94 -20.18
C ARG A 362 9.46 18.97 -18.66
N TRP A 363 8.23 19.16 -18.18
CA TRP A 363 7.94 19.25 -16.74
C TRP A 363 8.16 17.93 -16.02
N VAL A 364 7.66 16.83 -16.59
CA VAL A 364 7.79 15.49 -16.02
C VAL A 364 9.26 15.04 -16.01
N LYS A 365 10.02 15.34 -17.07
CA LYS A 365 11.47 15.10 -17.11
C LYS A 365 12.23 15.91 -16.08
N LEU A 366 11.84 17.16 -15.83
CA LEU A 366 12.44 17.97 -14.78
C LEU A 366 12.17 17.37 -13.40
N LEU A 367 10.91 17.01 -13.14
CA LEU A 367 10.47 16.38 -11.89
C LEU A 367 11.25 15.10 -11.59
N PHE A 368 11.42 14.25 -12.59
CA PHE A 368 12.15 12.98 -12.48
C PHE A 368 13.59 13.07 -12.98
N LYS A 369 14.22 14.25 -13.00
CA LYS A 369 15.61 14.39 -13.46
C LYS A 369 16.58 13.62 -12.56
N ASN A 370 16.41 13.78 -11.27
CA ASN A 370 17.13 13.03 -10.24
C ASN A 370 16.26 12.91 -8.99
N PHE A 371 16.68 12.04 -8.06
CA PHE A 371 15.92 11.76 -6.85
C PHE A 371 15.77 12.98 -5.93
N ALA A 372 16.79 13.85 -5.85
CA ALA A 372 16.75 15.03 -4.99
C ALA A 372 15.69 16.03 -5.45
N VAL A 373 15.57 16.29 -6.76
CA VAL A 373 14.52 17.15 -7.31
C VAL A 373 13.15 16.54 -7.06
N TYR A 374 12.99 15.24 -7.33
CA TYR A 374 11.75 14.51 -7.07
C TYR A 374 11.31 14.62 -5.59
N ALA A 375 12.24 14.35 -4.67
CA ALA A 375 11.98 14.40 -3.23
C ALA A 375 11.72 15.83 -2.75
N LEU A 376 12.50 16.81 -3.20
CA LEU A 376 12.33 18.22 -2.82
C LEU A 376 10.97 18.76 -3.28
N VAL A 377 10.56 18.48 -4.52
CA VAL A 377 9.24 18.91 -5.00
C VAL A 377 8.12 18.23 -4.21
N GLY A 378 8.28 16.95 -3.87
CA GLY A 378 7.33 16.26 -2.99
C GLY A 378 7.23 16.88 -1.59
N LEU A 379 8.37 17.23 -0.98
CA LEU A 379 8.40 17.92 0.31
C LEU A 379 7.82 19.33 0.21
N LEU A 380 8.13 20.08 -0.84
CA LEU A 380 7.54 21.40 -1.08
C LEU A 380 6.03 21.30 -1.29
N PHE A 381 5.54 20.27 -1.98
CA PHE A 381 4.11 19.97 -2.08
C PHE A 381 3.52 19.73 -0.69
N THR A 382 4.14 18.88 0.14
CA THR A 382 3.72 18.67 1.53
C THR A 382 3.67 19.97 2.32
N PHE A 383 4.76 20.74 2.35
CA PHE A 383 4.81 21.98 3.12
C PHE A 383 3.81 23.01 2.61
N ALA A 384 3.66 23.14 1.29
CA ALA A 384 2.63 23.98 0.72
C ALA A 384 1.25 23.53 1.21
N PHE A 385 0.87 22.26 1.07
CA PHE A 385 -0.48 21.81 1.41
C PHE A 385 -0.77 21.74 2.92
N TYR A 386 0.23 21.44 3.76
CA TYR A 386 0.03 21.23 5.19
C TYR A 386 0.46 22.41 6.07
N ARG A 387 1.34 23.30 5.62
CA ARG A 387 1.80 24.44 6.42
C ARG A 387 2.28 25.62 5.57
N GLY A 388 1.63 25.85 4.43
CA GLY A 388 2.04 26.88 3.48
C GLY A 388 1.59 28.28 3.90
N PRO A 389 2.23 29.35 3.42
CA PRO A 389 1.85 30.74 3.72
C PRO A 389 0.37 31.07 3.37
N TRP A 390 -0.23 30.32 2.45
CA TRP A 390 -1.64 30.48 2.10
C TRP A 390 -2.58 30.05 3.23
N ILE A 391 -2.16 29.16 4.13
CA ILE A 391 -2.95 28.75 5.31
C ILE A 391 -3.06 29.94 6.27
N ASP A 392 -1.96 30.63 6.52
CA ASP A 392 -1.95 31.84 7.36
C ASP A 392 -2.74 32.97 6.70
N TRP A 393 -2.61 33.13 5.38
CA TRP A 393 -3.43 34.09 4.62
C TRP A 393 -4.93 33.77 4.71
N LEU A 394 -5.33 32.50 4.49
CA LEU A 394 -6.74 32.10 4.60
C LEU A 394 -7.26 32.21 6.03
N LYS A 395 -6.44 31.90 7.04
CA LYS A 395 -6.77 32.12 8.45
C LYS A 395 -7.00 33.60 8.72
N ALA A 396 -6.15 34.49 8.21
CA ALA A 396 -6.33 35.94 8.33
C ALA A 396 -7.58 36.44 7.57
N ALA A 397 -7.88 35.88 6.40
CA ALA A 397 -9.00 36.29 5.56
C ALA A 397 -10.36 35.76 6.04
N THR A 398 -10.41 34.57 6.65
CA THR A 398 -11.66 33.87 6.98
C THR A 398 -11.89 33.66 8.48
N GLY A 399 -10.87 33.88 9.31
CA GLY A 399 -10.90 33.56 10.74
C GLY A 399 -10.86 32.06 11.07
N LEU A 400 -10.83 31.18 10.05
CA LEU A 400 -10.78 29.74 10.24
C LEU A 400 -9.40 29.32 10.78
N LYS A 401 -9.37 28.59 11.89
CA LYS A 401 -8.14 28.00 12.47
C LYS A 401 -7.65 26.82 11.63
N LEU A 402 -7.40 27.04 10.34
CA LEU A 402 -7.06 26.02 9.34
C LEU A 402 -5.84 25.18 9.75
N ASP A 403 -4.88 25.78 10.46
CA ASP A 403 -3.75 25.08 11.05
C ASP A 403 -4.18 23.98 12.02
N VAL A 404 -5.14 24.28 12.89
CA VAL A 404 -5.73 23.32 13.84
C VAL A 404 -6.57 22.28 13.10
N VAL A 405 -7.41 22.70 12.14
CA VAL A 405 -8.27 21.77 11.39
C VAL A 405 -7.44 20.77 10.59
N LEU A 406 -6.36 21.22 9.97
CA LEU A 406 -5.48 20.39 9.18
C LEU A 406 -4.64 19.43 10.06
N LEU A 407 -4.12 19.89 11.20
CA LEU A 407 -3.49 19.00 12.18
C LEU A 407 -4.48 17.95 12.72
N ASN A 408 -5.71 18.36 13.02
CA ASN A 408 -6.78 17.44 13.40
C ASN A 408 -7.10 16.44 12.28
N SER A 409 -7.07 16.87 11.02
CA SER A 409 -7.28 16.00 9.85
C SER A 409 -6.18 14.95 9.72
N ILE A 410 -4.91 15.35 9.85
CA ILE A 410 -3.77 14.41 9.89
C ILE A 410 -3.92 13.44 11.07
N GLY A 411 -4.24 13.97 12.25
CA GLY A 411 -4.44 13.15 13.44
C GLY A 411 -5.60 12.17 13.30
N MET A 412 -6.67 12.53 12.57
CA MET A 412 -7.77 11.61 12.27
C MET A 412 -7.37 10.52 11.27
N MET A 413 -6.61 10.87 10.23
CA MET A 413 -6.03 9.90 9.30
C MET A 413 -5.14 8.90 10.04
N ALA A 414 -4.33 9.41 10.94
CA ALA A 414 -3.39 8.63 11.74
C ALA A 414 -4.02 7.94 12.95
N GLY A 415 -5.34 8.03 13.16
CA GLY A 415 -6.05 7.34 14.25
C GLY A 415 -5.94 7.98 15.64
N ILE A 416 -5.17 9.05 15.82
CA ILE A 416 -4.93 9.71 17.12
C ILE A 416 -5.97 10.76 17.51
N ARG A 417 -6.84 11.18 16.58
CA ARG A 417 -7.93 12.14 16.84
C ARG A 417 -9.29 11.50 16.60
N ASP A 418 -10.23 11.79 17.50
CA ASP A 418 -11.61 11.34 17.41
C ASP A 418 -12.45 12.28 16.52
N PRO A 419 -13.00 11.79 15.39
CA PRO A 419 -13.83 12.61 14.50
C PRO A 419 -15.08 13.16 15.19
N ALA A 420 -15.61 12.50 16.22
CA ALA A 420 -16.80 12.95 16.94
C ALA A 420 -16.57 14.21 17.79
N LYS A 421 -15.31 14.58 18.05
CA LYS A 421 -14.95 15.77 18.83
C LYS A 421 -14.77 17.04 17.99
N LEU A 422 -14.80 16.92 16.67
CA LEU A 422 -14.65 18.05 15.76
C LEU A 422 -15.98 18.73 15.47
N ALA A 423 -15.94 20.05 15.24
CA ALA A 423 -17.09 20.79 14.75
C ALA A 423 -17.47 20.36 13.32
N LEU A 424 -18.73 20.56 12.92
CA LEU A 424 -19.23 20.11 11.60
C LEU A 424 -18.37 20.64 10.43
N GLY A 425 -18.02 21.92 10.45
CA GLY A 425 -17.16 22.53 9.41
C GLY A 425 -15.77 21.89 9.34
N GLU A 426 -15.19 21.53 10.50
CA GLU A 426 -13.89 20.86 10.57
C GLU A 426 -13.97 19.43 9.99
N ARG A 427 -15.04 18.70 10.29
CA ARG A 427 -15.26 17.35 9.72
C ARG A 427 -15.40 17.40 8.20
N ILE A 428 -16.15 18.36 7.68
CA ILE A 428 -16.35 18.55 6.23
C ILE A 428 -15.02 18.88 5.55
N PHE A 429 -14.27 19.83 6.11
CA PHE A 429 -12.98 20.23 5.54
C PHE A 429 -11.97 19.08 5.59
N ALA A 430 -11.90 18.36 6.72
CA ALA A 430 -11.07 17.18 6.83
C ALA A 430 -11.43 16.13 5.79
N ALA A 431 -12.72 15.83 5.63
CA ALA A 431 -13.22 14.87 4.65
C ALA A 431 -12.92 15.28 3.20
N PHE A 432 -12.93 16.58 2.90
CA PHE A 432 -12.47 17.10 1.61
C PHE A 432 -10.96 16.85 1.42
N LEU A 433 -10.12 17.10 2.43
CA LEU A 433 -8.69 16.81 2.36
C LEU A 433 -8.40 15.31 2.17
N LEU A 434 -9.18 14.43 2.79
CA LEU A 434 -9.11 12.98 2.54
C LEU A 434 -9.40 12.61 1.09
N GLY A 435 -10.05 13.50 0.33
CA GLY A 435 -10.22 13.41 -1.12
C GLY A 435 -8.91 13.22 -1.88
N TRP A 436 -7.80 13.80 -1.41
CA TRP A 436 -6.47 13.57 -2.02
C TRP A 436 -6.02 12.12 -1.88
N ALA A 437 -6.14 11.55 -0.67
CA ALA A 437 -5.81 10.15 -0.41
C ALA A 437 -6.74 9.22 -1.22
N MET A 438 -8.04 9.49 -1.23
CA MET A 438 -9.03 8.71 -1.98
C MET A 438 -8.82 8.79 -3.50
N GLN A 439 -8.49 9.97 -4.03
CA GLN A 439 -8.11 10.17 -5.42
C GLN A 439 -6.89 9.33 -5.77
N HIS A 440 -5.86 9.38 -4.93
CA HIS A 440 -4.67 8.57 -5.07
C HIS A 440 -4.99 7.07 -5.06
N TYR A 441 -5.77 6.58 -4.09
CA TYR A 441 -6.17 5.17 -3.99
C TYR A 441 -6.86 4.68 -5.26
N TYR A 442 -7.75 5.52 -5.79
CA TYR A 442 -8.44 5.25 -7.04
C TYR A 442 -7.48 5.18 -8.22
N LEU A 443 -6.65 6.20 -8.41
CA LEU A 443 -5.73 6.29 -9.56
C LEU A 443 -4.75 5.12 -9.56
N ASP A 444 -4.16 4.80 -8.41
CA ASP A 444 -3.23 3.68 -8.23
C ASP A 444 -3.83 2.33 -8.65
N SER A 445 -5.12 2.11 -8.37
CA SER A 445 -5.84 0.91 -8.82
C SER A 445 -5.94 0.77 -10.35
N LYS A 446 -5.67 1.85 -11.09
CA LYS A 446 -5.74 1.93 -12.55
C LYS A 446 -4.36 1.96 -13.20
N ILE A 447 -3.43 2.74 -12.66
CA ILE A 447 -2.14 3.04 -13.30
C ILE A 447 -1.05 1.97 -13.06
N TRP A 448 -1.26 1.06 -12.10
CA TRP A 448 -0.32 -0.02 -11.77
C TRP A 448 -0.80 -1.42 -12.18
N ARG A 449 -1.66 -1.51 -13.19
CA ARG A 449 -2.18 -2.80 -13.69
C ARG A 449 -1.16 -3.53 -14.57
N VAL A 450 -0.08 -4.01 -13.97
CA VAL A 450 1.04 -4.69 -14.66
C VAL A 450 0.54 -5.78 -15.60
N SER A 451 -0.42 -6.63 -15.20
CA SER A 451 -0.94 -7.70 -16.06
C SER A 451 -1.70 -7.23 -17.30
N LYS A 452 -2.17 -5.98 -17.34
CA LYS A 452 -3.00 -5.42 -18.42
C LYS A 452 -2.33 -4.30 -19.20
N ASP A 453 -1.28 -3.69 -18.65
CA ASP A 453 -0.62 -2.53 -19.22
C ASP A 453 0.81 -2.87 -19.68
N LYS A 454 0.98 -2.93 -21.01
CA LYS A 454 2.27 -3.22 -21.65
C LYS A 454 3.30 -2.10 -21.44
N ASP A 455 2.87 -0.85 -21.31
CA ASP A 455 3.79 0.27 -21.03
C ASP A 455 4.35 0.15 -19.60
N VAL A 456 3.50 -0.25 -18.65
CA VAL A 456 3.93 -0.55 -17.28
C VAL A 456 4.88 -1.74 -17.24
N GLN A 457 4.57 -2.85 -17.91
CA GLN A 457 5.46 -4.01 -17.98
C GLN A 457 6.83 -3.64 -18.53
N ARG A 458 6.86 -2.91 -19.65
CA ARG A 458 8.09 -2.48 -20.32
C ARG A 458 8.94 -1.59 -19.41
N ASN A 459 8.36 -0.56 -18.81
CA ASN A 459 9.10 0.42 -18.01
C ASN A 459 9.45 -0.09 -16.60
N LEU A 460 8.82 -1.18 -16.12
CA LEU A 460 9.24 -1.91 -14.92
C LEU A 460 10.16 -3.10 -15.22
N ASN A 461 10.35 -3.44 -16.49
CA ASN A 461 11.13 -4.58 -16.97
C ASN A 461 10.62 -5.93 -16.41
N VAL A 462 9.31 -6.19 -16.43
CA VAL A 462 8.66 -7.36 -15.79
C VAL A 462 7.78 -8.20 -16.69
#